data_AF-A0A519DK77-F1
#
_entry.id   AF-A0A519DK77-F1
#
_cell.length_a   1.000
_cell.length_b   1.000
_cell.length_c   1.000
_cell.angle_alpha   90.00
_cell.angle_beta   90.00
_cell.angle_gamma   90.00
#
_symmetry.space_group_name_H-M   'P 1'
#
loop_
_entity.id
_entity.type
_entity.pdbx_description
1 polymer ?
#
loop_
_entity_poly.entity_id
_entity_poly.type
_entity_poly.pdbx_seq_one_letter_code
_entity_poly.pdbx_strand_id
1 'polypeptide(L)'
;MLLLLSPMAGCLGGDDEKKPSKVHVIWGADATAGTILHIMAPNSQNTTQSLDEAEFTFDFNETYSEEGDISTFWVDPGNGDAVVEINAADMSTVTVSYDKHGIYRATLGANDSEGNS
;
A
#
# COMPACT_ATOMS: atom_id res chain seq x y z
N MET A 1 -4.45 -45.42 35.48
CA MET A 1 -4.61 -44.66 34.23
C MET A 1 -5.32 -43.37 34.58
N LEU A 2 -4.57 -42.27 34.69
CA LEU A 2 -5.04 -40.97 35.20
C LEU A 2 -5.50 -40.13 34.00
N LEU A 3 -6.80 -39.84 33.92
CA LEU A 3 -7.39 -38.99 32.88
C LEU A 3 -7.06 -37.52 33.20
N LEU A 4 -6.14 -36.95 32.41
CA LEU A 4 -5.83 -35.52 32.40
C LEU A 4 -6.97 -34.76 31.72
N LEU A 5 -7.71 -33.95 32.50
CA LEU A 5 -8.67 -32.97 32.01
C LEU A 5 -7.91 -31.66 31.73
N SER A 6 -7.72 -31.32 30.45
CA SER A 6 -7.23 -30.02 30.03
C SER A 6 -8.33 -28.97 30.21
N PRO A 7 -8.09 -27.83 30.89
CA PRO A 7 -9.02 -26.72 30.84
C PRO A 7 -8.93 -26.08 29.45
N MET A 8 -10.03 -26.06 28.71
CA MET A 8 -10.22 -25.10 27.62
C MET A 8 -10.30 -23.70 28.25
N ALA A 9 -9.15 -23.06 28.44
CA ALA A 9 -9.06 -21.62 28.56
C ALA A 9 -9.26 -21.04 27.16
N GLY A 10 -10.52 -20.99 26.72
CA GLY A 10 -10.93 -20.27 25.54
C GLY A 10 -10.61 -18.79 25.75
N CYS A 11 -9.67 -18.31 24.93
CA CYS A 11 -9.26 -16.93 24.78
C CYS A 11 -10.47 -15.99 24.85
N LEU A 12 -10.66 -15.30 25.98
CA LEU A 12 -11.40 -14.03 26.03
C LEU A 12 -10.48 -12.99 25.37
N GLY A 13 -10.29 -13.13 24.06
CA GLY A 13 -9.67 -12.11 23.22
C GLY A 13 -10.64 -10.95 23.19
N GLY A 14 -10.42 -9.98 24.08
CA GLY A 14 -11.10 -8.71 24.02
C GLY A 14 -10.92 -8.19 22.60
N ASP A 15 -12.05 -8.07 21.91
CA ASP A 15 -12.13 -7.28 20.69
C ASP A 15 -11.95 -5.84 21.15
N ASP A 16 -10.70 -5.39 21.25
CA ASP A 16 -10.39 -3.97 21.25
C ASP A 16 -10.86 -3.46 19.89
N GLU A 17 -12.16 -3.15 19.79
CA GLU A 17 -12.78 -2.51 18.64
C GLU A 17 -11.97 -1.25 18.37
N LYS A 18 -11.03 -1.33 17.41
CA LYS A 18 -10.19 -0.21 17.03
C LYS A 18 -11.12 0.90 16.57
N LYS A 19 -11.17 1.98 17.36
CA LYS A 19 -11.99 3.15 17.05
C LYS A 19 -11.74 3.54 15.58
N PRO A 20 -12.80 3.86 14.82
CA PRO A 20 -12.65 4.24 13.42
C PRO A 20 -11.68 5.43 13.32
N SER A 21 -10.78 5.39 12.34
CA SER A 21 -9.85 6.48 12.10
C SER A 21 -10.62 7.76 11.76
N LYS A 22 -10.02 8.90 12.12
CA LYS A 22 -10.52 10.23 11.75
C LYS A 22 -10.17 10.63 10.33
N VAL A 23 -9.25 9.89 9.71
CA VAL A 23 -8.89 10.02 8.31
C VAL A 23 -9.74 9.08 7.46
N HIS A 24 -10.42 9.64 6.47
CA HIS A 24 -11.23 8.90 5.50
C HIS A 24 -10.51 8.89 4.16
N VAL A 25 -9.80 7.79 3.89
CA VAL A 25 -9.03 7.62 2.65
C VAL A 25 -9.97 7.27 1.50
N ILE A 26 -10.08 8.17 0.53
CA ILE A 26 -10.79 7.97 -0.73
C ILE A 26 -9.77 8.06 -1.85
N TRP A 27 -9.66 6.99 -2.64
CA TRP A 27 -8.65 6.89 -3.68
C TRP A 27 -9.24 6.38 -5.01
N GLY A 28 -8.65 6.86 -6.10
CA GLY A 28 -8.91 6.40 -7.46
C GLY A 28 -7.62 5.97 -8.16
N ALA A 29 -7.74 5.16 -9.21
CA ALA A 29 -6.62 4.80 -10.08
C ALA A 29 -7.13 4.58 -11.50
N ASP A 30 -6.32 4.96 -12.48
CA ASP A 30 -6.64 4.75 -13.90
C ASP A 30 -6.52 3.28 -14.32
N ALA A 31 -5.62 2.54 -13.66
CA ALA A 31 -5.39 1.13 -13.93
C ALA A 31 -4.94 0.40 -12.66
N THR A 32 -5.23 -0.90 -12.58
CA THR A 32 -4.72 -1.82 -11.54
C THR A 32 -4.00 -3.03 -12.14
N ALA A 33 -3.74 -2.99 -13.44
CA ALA A 33 -2.95 -3.96 -14.18
C ALA A 33 -2.13 -3.23 -15.25
N GLY A 34 -0.92 -3.71 -15.51
CA GLY A 34 0.05 -3.08 -16.40
C GLY A 34 0.98 -4.12 -17.01
N THR A 35 1.84 -3.68 -17.93
CA THR A 35 2.81 -4.55 -18.61
C THR A 35 4.21 -4.03 -18.34
N ILE A 36 5.09 -4.93 -17.93
CA ILE A 36 6.53 -4.69 -17.84
C ILE A 36 7.16 -5.22 -19.12
N LEU A 37 7.99 -4.43 -19.79
CA LEU A 37 8.69 -4.83 -21.01
C LEU A 37 10.16 -5.07 -20.75
N HIS A 38 10.61 -6.31 -20.92
CA HIS A 38 12.04 -6.65 -20.94
C HIS A 38 12.55 -6.78 -22.37
N ILE A 39 13.50 -5.94 -22.75
CA ILE A 39 14.27 -6.08 -23.98
C ILE A 39 15.59 -6.77 -23.62
N MET A 40 15.80 -7.98 -24.12
CA MET A 40 17.01 -8.76 -23.87
C MET A 40 18.15 -8.34 -24.81
N ALA A 41 19.38 -8.37 -24.30
CA ALA A 41 20.57 -8.09 -25.11
C ALA A 41 20.71 -9.13 -26.25
N PRO A 42 21.22 -8.73 -27.43
CA PRO A 42 21.44 -9.65 -28.54
C PRO A 42 22.29 -10.86 -28.12
N ASN A 43 21.86 -12.06 -28.49
CA ASN A 43 22.51 -13.34 -28.16
C ASN A 43 22.61 -13.65 -26.65
N SER A 44 21.86 -12.96 -25.79
CA SER A 44 21.75 -13.30 -24.36
C SER A 44 20.30 -13.62 -23.99
N GLN A 45 20.10 -14.65 -23.17
CA GLN A 45 18.79 -14.99 -22.59
C GLN A 45 18.66 -14.52 -21.13
N ASN A 46 19.71 -13.90 -20.58
CA ASN A 46 19.77 -13.55 -19.15
C ASN A 46 20.35 -12.17 -18.89
N THR A 47 20.50 -11.35 -19.93
CA THR A 47 21.00 -9.97 -19.81
C THR A 47 19.94 -9.04 -20.35
N THR A 48 19.29 -8.30 -19.47
CA THR A 48 18.38 -7.22 -19.84
C THR A 48 19.17 -6.07 -20.44
N GLN A 49 18.78 -5.64 -21.65
CA GLN A 49 19.29 -4.44 -22.31
C GLN A 49 18.47 -3.21 -21.91
N SER A 50 17.14 -3.35 -21.86
CA SER A 50 16.23 -2.29 -21.43
C SER A 50 15.04 -2.88 -20.67
N LEU A 51 14.51 -2.09 -19.74
CA LEU A 51 13.35 -2.40 -18.91
C LEU A 51 12.41 -1.20 -19.00
N ASP A 52 11.17 -1.43 -19.44
CA ASP A 52 10.08 -0.49 -19.23
C ASP A 52 9.22 -1.00 -18.07
N GLU A 53 9.19 -0.23 -16.99
CA GLU A 53 8.46 -0.56 -15.76
C GLU A 53 6.95 -0.33 -15.93
N ALA A 54 6.15 -1.01 -15.11
CA ALA A 54 4.72 -0.74 -15.02
C ALA A 54 4.48 0.32 -13.93
N GLU A 55 3.99 1.49 -14.31
CA GLU A 55 3.66 2.59 -13.40
C GLU A 55 2.17 2.63 -13.07
N PHE A 56 1.86 2.89 -11.80
CA PHE A 56 0.49 3.06 -11.31
C PHE A 56 0.40 4.32 -10.48
N THR A 57 -0.58 5.16 -10.80
CA THR A 57 -0.85 6.41 -10.10
C THR A 57 -2.16 6.31 -9.35
N PHE A 58 -2.12 6.66 -8.07
CA PHE A 58 -3.28 6.70 -7.18
C PHE A 58 -3.61 8.15 -6.86
N ASP A 59 -4.86 8.55 -7.05
CA ASP A 59 -5.39 9.88 -6.79
C ASP A 59 -6.16 9.89 -5.46
N PHE A 60 -5.82 10.81 -4.56
CA PHE A 60 -6.40 10.98 -3.23
C PHE A 60 -7.20 12.29 -3.08
N ASN A 61 -7.57 12.97 -4.17
CA ASN A 61 -8.24 14.29 -4.15
C ASN A 61 -9.50 14.35 -3.28
N GLU A 62 -10.18 13.22 -3.05
CA GLU A 62 -11.39 13.16 -2.23
C GLU A 62 -11.12 12.75 -0.77
N THR A 63 -9.88 12.45 -0.40
CA THR A 63 -9.51 12.09 0.98
C THR A 63 -9.62 13.30 1.91
N TYR A 64 -10.13 13.09 3.12
CA TYR A 64 -10.29 14.14 4.12
C TYR A 64 -10.13 13.60 5.56
N SER A 65 -9.90 14.51 6.51
CA SER A 65 -9.91 14.20 7.96
C SER A 65 -11.01 15.00 8.68
N GLU A 66 -11.51 14.45 9.78
CA GLU A 66 -12.49 15.10 10.67
C GLU A 66 -11.86 16.07 11.68
N GLU A 67 -10.58 15.91 11.99
CA GLU A 67 -9.91 16.62 13.11
C GLU A 67 -8.69 17.46 12.68
N GLY A 68 -8.25 17.37 11.42
CA GLY A 68 -7.12 18.15 10.91
C GLY A 68 -7.09 18.23 9.38
N ASP A 69 -6.07 18.90 8.86
CA ASP A 69 -5.78 18.90 7.42
C ASP A 69 -4.92 17.67 7.08
N ILE A 70 -5.16 17.06 5.92
CA ILE A 70 -4.30 15.97 5.44
C ILE A 70 -2.89 16.52 5.22
N SER A 71 -1.89 15.88 5.82
CA SER A 71 -0.49 16.26 5.79
C SER A 71 0.31 15.44 4.77
N THR A 72 0.09 14.12 4.71
CA THR A 72 0.77 13.25 3.75
C THR A 72 -0.15 12.19 3.13
N PHE A 73 0.19 11.79 1.91
CA PHE A 73 -0.34 10.59 1.25
C PHE A 73 0.79 9.60 1.06
N TRP A 74 0.50 8.31 1.23
CA TRP A 74 1.51 7.27 1.07
C TRP A 74 0.97 6.01 0.42
N VAL A 75 1.86 5.31 -0.29
CA VAL A 75 1.61 4.01 -0.93
C VAL A 75 2.77 3.08 -0.64
N ASP A 76 2.47 1.96 0.02
CA ASP A 76 3.33 0.78 0.09
C ASP A 76 3.02 -0.10 -1.14
N PRO A 77 3.95 -0.26 -2.10
CA PRO A 77 3.72 -1.07 -3.30
C PRO A 77 3.59 -2.57 -3.03
N GLY A 78 4.07 -3.07 -1.88
CA GLY A 78 3.98 -4.49 -1.50
C GLY A 78 4.84 -5.45 -2.33
N ASN A 79 5.73 -4.93 -3.19
CA ASN A 79 6.75 -5.70 -3.92
C ASN A 79 8.10 -5.77 -3.18
N GLY A 80 8.19 -5.16 -2.00
CA GLY A 80 9.41 -5.05 -1.19
C GLY A 80 10.18 -3.75 -1.37
N ASP A 81 9.73 -2.88 -2.28
CA ASP A 81 10.27 -1.52 -2.40
C ASP A 81 9.80 -0.64 -1.23
N ALA A 82 10.46 0.51 -1.08
CA ALA A 82 10.13 1.45 -0.02
C ALA A 82 8.73 2.07 -0.23
N VAL A 83 8.09 2.42 0.89
CA VAL A 83 6.87 3.23 0.87
C VAL A 83 7.17 4.57 0.19
N VAL A 84 6.32 4.94 -0.76
CA VAL A 84 6.35 6.26 -1.40
C VAL A 84 5.41 7.17 -0.64
N GLU A 85 5.93 8.27 -0.10
CA GLU A 85 5.17 9.26 0.67
C GLU A 85 5.39 10.65 0.08
N ILE A 86 4.30 11.43 0.00
CA ILE A 86 4.31 12.81 -0.50
C ILE A 86 3.61 13.75 0.48
N ASN A 87 3.93 15.04 0.38
CA ASN A 87 3.21 16.08 1.07
C ASN A 87 1.89 16.39 0.37
N ALA A 88 0.78 16.29 1.10
CA ALA A 88 -0.57 16.52 0.59
C ALA A 88 -0.85 17.98 0.19
N ALA A 89 -0.03 18.93 0.67
CA ALA A 89 -0.10 20.34 0.25
C ALA A 89 0.46 20.58 -1.17
N ASP A 90 1.33 19.69 -1.65
CA ASP A 90 2.00 19.83 -2.94
C ASP A 90 1.28 19.05 -4.04
N MET A 91 0.84 17.83 -3.72
CA MET A 91 0.25 16.89 -4.67
C MET A 91 -0.80 16.01 -3.99
N SER A 92 -1.79 15.56 -4.76
CA SER A 92 -2.81 14.59 -4.33
C SER A 92 -2.68 13.24 -5.02
N THR A 93 -1.62 13.03 -5.81
CA THR A 93 -1.40 11.77 -6.53
C THR A 93 -0.08 11.13 -6.13
N VAL A 94 -0.08 9.81 -5.91
CA VAL A 94 1.14 9.03 -5.62
C VAL A 94 1.36 8.01 -6.73
N THR A 95 2.54 8.04 -7.33
CA THR A 95 2.95 7.11 -8.38
C THR A 95 3.95 6.10 -7.84
N VAL A 96 3.73 4.82 -8.13
CA VAL A 96 4.67 3.72 -7.85
C VAL A 96 4.97 2.95 -9.14
N SER A 97 6.17 2.41 -9.25
CA SER A 97 6.59 1.60 -10.41
C SER A 97 6.93 0.17 -9.98
N TYR A 98 6.77 -0.77 -10.91
CA TYR A 98 7.11 -2.17 -10.73
C TYR A 98 8.06 -2.64 -11.83
N ASP A 99 9.23 -3.14 -11.43
CA ASP A 99 10.28 -3.68 -12.30
C ASP A 99 10.22 -5.21 -12.49
N LYS A 100 9.46 -5.90 -11.61
CA LYS A 100 9.33 -7.36 -11.60
C LYS A 100 7.89 -7.78 -11.86
N HIS A 101 7.72 -8.74 -12.75
CA HIS A 101 6.43 -9.38 -13.00
C HIS A 101 5.88 -10.03 -11.72
N GLY A 102 4.60 -9.80 -11.42
CA GLY A 102 3.97 -10.38 -10.26
C GLY A 102 2.54 -9.88 -10.04
N ILE A 103 1.94 -10.38 -8.97
CA ILE A 103 0.70 -9.84 -8.40
C ILE A 103 1.07 -9.31 -7.04
N TYR A 104 0.86 -8.02 -6.83
CA TYR A 104 1.19 -7.33 -5.58
C TYR A 104 -0.08 -6.80 -4.93
N ARG A 105 0.01 -6.58 -3.62
CA ARG A 105 -1.03 -5.93 -2.84
C ARG A 105 -0.48 -4.62 -2.31
N ALA A 106 -0.78 -3.54 -3.02
CA ALA A 106 -0.46 -2.21 -2.54
C ALA A 106 -1.35 -1.84 -1.34
N THR A 107 -0.78 -1.16 -0.36
CA THR A 107 -1.50 -0.58 0.78
C THR A 107 -1.36 0.94 0.69
N LEU A 108 -2.48 1.63 0.80
CA LEU A 108 -2.54 3.08 0.67
C LEU A 108 -3.03 3.69 1.98
N GLY A 109 -2.59 4.91 2.25
CA GLY A 109 -3.10 5.67 3.39
C GLY A 109 -2.77 7.15 3.30
N ALA A 110 -3.25 7.87 4.31
CA ALA A 110 -2.99 9.28 4.49
C ALA A 110 -2.78 9.56 5.97
N ASN A 111 -2.02 10.61 6.29
CA ASN A 111 -1.88 11.11 7.66
C ASN A 111 -2.38 12.55 7.73
N ASP A 112 -2.97 12.96 8.84
CA ASP A 112 -3.36 14.35 9.07
C ASP A 112 -2.36 15.12 9.95
N SER A 113 -2.62 16.40 10.19
CA SER A 113 -1.80 17.27 11.05
C SER A 113 -1.87 16.94 12.54
N GLU A 114 -2.89 16.20 12.98
CA GLU A 114 -3.14 15.85 14.38
C GLU A 114 -2.61 14.45 14.74
N GLY A 115 -1.99 13.76 13.77
CA GLY A 115 -1.38 12.44 13.95
C GLY A 115 -2.34 11.27 13.77
N ASN A 116 -3.49 11.49 13.14
CA ASN A 116 -4.40 10.43 12.73
C ASN A 116 -3.96 9.83 11.37
N SER A 117 -4.29 8.55 11.16
CA SER A 117 -3.94 7.76 9.97
C SER A 117 -5.03 6.75 9.60
#